data_AF-A0A7N0UDK9-F1
#
_entry.id   AF-A0A7N0UDK9-F1
#
_cell.length_a   1.000
_cell.length_b   1.000
_cell.length_c   1.000
_cell.angle_alpha   90.00
_cell.angle_beta   90.00
_cell.angle_gamma   90.00
#
_symmetry.space_group_name_H-M   'P 1'
#
loop_
_entity.id
_entity.type
_entity.pdbx_description
1 polymer ?
#
loop_
_entity_poly.entity_id
_entity_poly.type
_entity_poly.pdbx_seq_one_letter_code
_entity_poly.pdbx_strand_id
1 'polypeptide(L)'
;MGTHTVAAHQVMIQTYSMCTVCGEPLSQTAQSFMPEMLYGVKRSLLKARNLLKSLLIIGATVGLVLGSIGTFIPWLFPNIFTSDPAVMREMHQVLIPYFLALSITPCTHSLEGTLLAGRELKFLSLSMSGCFTLGALMLVFVSSRGYGLPGCWYGLVGFQWARFFLALQRLFSPNGILLSDALDLHHREKLKAA
;
A
#
# COMPACT_ATOMS: atom_id res chain seq x y z
N MET A 1 -0.55 0.16 -27.76
CA MET A 1 -1.92 -0.08 -27.27
C MET A 1 -2.89 0.74 -28.10
N GLY A 2 -4.13 0.26 -28.31
CA GLY A 2 -5.15 0.98 -29.07
C GLY A 2 -5.75 2.17 -28.29
N THR A 3 -6.44 3.06 -28.99
CA THR A 3 -7.07 4.26 -28.41
C THR A 3 -8.09 3.93 -27.32
N HIS A 4 -8.96 2.94 -27.54
CA HIS A 4 -9.96 2.52 -26.55
C HIS A 4 -9.31 1.96 -25.27
N THR A 5 -8.23 1.19 -25.41
CA THR A 5 -7.46 0.64 -24.28
C THR A 5 -6.84 1.75 -23.43
N VAL A 6 -6.26 2.76 -24.07
CA VAL A 6 -5.67 3.91 -23.36
C VAL A 6 -6.75 4.74 -22.67
N ALA A 7 -7.91 4.96 -23.31
CA ALA A 7 -9.03 5.64 -22.70
C ALA A 7 -9.56 4.90 -21.46
N ALA A 8 -9.71 3.58 -21.54
CA ALA A 8 -10.11 2.75 -20.40
C ALA A 8 -9.08 2.80 -19.27
N HIS A 9 -7.78 2.74 -19.60
CA HIS A 9 -6.72 2.90 -18.62
C HIS A 9 -6.81 4.24 -17.89
N GLN A 10 -7.04 5.34 -18.61
CA GLN A 10 -7.16 6.68 -18.02
C GLN A 10 -8.33 6.77 -17.03
N VAL A 11 -9.51 6.26 -17.38
CA VAL A 11 -10.65 6.25 -16.44
C VAL A 11 -10.31 5.48 -15.17
N MET A 12 -9.76 4.27 -15.33
CA MET A 12 -9.49 3.38 -14.22
C MET A 12 -8.34 3.90 -13.34
N ILE A 13 -7.25 4.44 -13.91
CA ILE A 13 -6.11 4.94 -13.12
C ILE A 13 -6.46 6.22 -12.36
N GLN A 14 -7.27 7.13 -12.92
CA GLN A 14 -7.66 8.35 -12.23
C GLN A 14 -8.59 8.05 -11.05
N THR A 15 -9.55 7.14 -11.25
CA THR A 15 -10.44 6.68 -10.17
C THR A 15 -9.63 5.97 -9.08
N TYR A 16 -8.66 5.13 -9.48
CA TYR A 16 -7.73 4.49 -8.56
C TYR A 16 -6.98 5.54 -7.72
N SER A 17 -6.33 6.50 -8.36
CA SER A 17 -5.56 7.56 -7.69
C SER A 17 -6.42 8.35 -6.71
N MET A 18 -7.63 8.74 -7.11
CA MET A 18 -8.58 9.41 -6.22
C MET A 18 -8.86 8.58 -4.95
N CYS A 19 -9.13 7.28 -5.09
CA CYS A 19 -9.38 6.42 -3.94
C CYS A 19 -8.12 6.21 -3.07
N THR A 20 -6.92 6.15 -3.65
CA THR A 20 -5.68 5.96 -2.87
C THR A 20 -5.41 7.10 -1.87
N VAL A 21 -5.82 8.33 -2.20
CA VAL A 21 -5.65 9.50 -1.33
C VAL A 21 -6.38 9.31 0.01
N CYS A 22 -7.49 8.57 0.03
CA CYS A 22 -8.24 8.29 1.26
C CYS A 22 -7.44 7.48 2.29
N GLY A 23 -6.35 6.80 1.90
CA GLY A 23 -5.46 6.09 2.82
C GLY A 23 -4.40 6.98 3.48
N GLU A 24 -4.15 8.18 2.95
CA GLU A 24 -3.09 9.09 3.43
C GLU A 24 -3.26 9.52 4.90
N PRO A 25 -4.47 9.78 5.42
CA PRO A 25 -4.66 10.11 6.84
C PRO A 25 -4.11 9.04 7.81
N LEU A 26 -4.09 7.76 7.41
CA LEU A 26 -3.51 6.70 8.22
C LEU A 26 -1.99 6.83 8.34
N SER A 27 -1.33 7.15 7.23
CA SER A 27 0.11 7.44 7.20
C SER A 27 0.43 8.66 8.08
N GLN A 28 -0.34 9.73 7.95
CA GLN A 28 -0.16 10.95 8.76
C GLN A 28 -0.41 10.71 10.25
N THR A 29 -1.39 9.86 10.60
CA THR A 29 -1.64 9.44 11.98
C THR A 29 -0.43 8.73 12.56
N ALA A 30 0.17 7.79 11.82
CA ALA A 30 1.41 7.14 12.24
C ALA A 30 2.53 8.16 12.46
N GLN A 31 2.75 9.06 11.49
CA GLN A 31 3.81 10.07 11.54
C GLN A 31 3.63 11.09 12.66
N SER A 32 2.40 11.39 13.07
CA SER A 32 2.12 12.37 14.12
C SER A 32 2.21 11.80 15.53
N PHE A 33 1.71 10.57 15.75
CA PHE A 33 1.59 9.99 17.09
C PHE A 33 2.71 9.01 17.46
N MET A 34 3.24 8.27 16.49
CA MET A 34 4.23 7.23 16.75
C MET A 34 5.59 7.76 17.25
N PRO A 35 6.10 8.94 16.82
CA PRO A 35 7.40 9.44 17.29
C PRO A 35 7.47 9.66 18.80
N GLU A 36 6.41 10.18 19.43
CA GLU A 36 6.36 10.35 20.89
C GLU A 36 6.38 8.99 21.61
N MET A 37 5.75 7.97 21.03
CA MET A 37 5.72 6.62 21.61
C MET A 37 7.06 5.89 21.44
N LEU A 38 7.84 6.22 20.41
CA LEU A 38 9.13 5.59 20.10
C LEU A 38 10.32 6.30 20.76
N TYR A 39 10.32 7.63 20.72
CA TYR A 39 11.47 8.46 21.08
C TYR A 39 11.16 9.56 22.11
N GLY A 40 9.89 9.75 22.47
CA GLY A 40 9.45 10.80 23.39
C GLY A 40 9.67 10.46 24.86
N VAL A 41 9.31 11.41 25.73
CA VAL A 41 9.45 11.26 27.19
C VAL A 41 8.50 10.17 27.70
N LYS A 42 7.32 10.04 27.09
CA LYS A 42 6.32 9.00 27.42
C LYS A 42 6.47 7.74 26.55
N ARG A 43 7.72 7.35 26.26
CA ARG A 43 8.06 6.20 25.42
C ARG A 43 7.35 4.92 25.88
N SER A 44 6.67 4.27 24.94
CA SER A 44 5.98 3.00 25.18
C SER A 44 5.80 2.21 23.88
N LEU A 45 6.63 1.17 23.70
CA LEU A 45 6.54 0.30 22.53
C LEU A 45 5.21 -0.47 22.46
N LEU A 46 4.61 -0.78 23.61
CA LEU A 46 3.29 -1.41 23.65
C LEU A 46 2.24 -0.51 23.00
N LYS A 47 2.24 0.80 23.32
CA LYS A 47 1.35 1.78 22.70
C LYS A 47 1.63 1.92 21.20
N ALA A 48 2.90 1.96 20.81
CA ALA A 48 3.29 2.02 19.40
C ALA A 48 2.77 0.80 18.60
N ARG A 49 2.93 -0.41 19.14
CA ARG A 49 2.41 -1.64 18.52
C ARG A 49 0.88 -1.66 18.46
N ASN A 50 0.21 -1.21 19.51
CA ASN A 50 -1.26 -1.12 19.52
C ASN A 50 -1.76 -0.10 18.49
N LEU A 51 -1.08 1.05 18.35
CA LEU A 51 -1.38 2.03 17.32
C LEU A 51 -1.20 1.43 15.92
N LEU A 52 -0.07 0.76 15.64
CA LEU A 52 0.14 0.09 14.36
C LEU A 52 -0.94 -0.96 14.08
N LYS A 53 -1.30 -1.79 15.07
CA LYS A 53 -2.37 -2.79 14.92
C LYS A 53 -3.71 -2.13 14.58
N SER A 54 -4.05 -1.04 15.26
CA SER A 54 -5.27 -0.27 14.98
C SER A 54 -5.25 0.31 13.57
N LEU A 55 -4.13 0.91 13.14
CA LEU A 55 -3.97 1.47 11.80
C LEU A 55 -4.11 0.39 10.72
N LEU A 56 -3.57 -0.80 10.94
CA LEU A 56 -3.71 -1.92 10.01
C LEU A 56 -5.16 -2.42 9.91
N ILE A 57 -5.89 -2.51 11.02
CA ILE A 57 -7.31 -2.91 11.01
C ILE A 57 -8.16 -1.86 10.30
N ILE A 58 -7.95 -0.58 10.61
CA ILE A 58 -8.66 0.53 9.97
C ILE A 58 -8.29 0.55 8.48
N GLY A 59 -7.00 0.43 8.14
CA GLY A 59 -6.52 0.35 6.76
C GLY A 59 -7.14 -0.80 5.98
N ALA A 60 -7.25 -1.99 6.56
CA ALA A 60 -7.88 -3.13 5.90
C ALA A 60 -9.38 -2.87 5.67
N THR A 61 -10.06 -2.26 6.64
CA THR A 61 -11.48 -1.91 6.54
C THR A 61 -11.71 -0.85 5.46
N VAL A 62 -10.95 0.24 5.49
CA VAL A 62 -11.01 1.33 4.51
C VAL A 62 -10.65 0.81 3.12
N GLY A 63 -9.61 0.00 3.00
CA GLY A 63 -9.19 -0.62 1.74
C GLY A 63 -10.26 -1.52 1.15
N LEU A 64 -10.90 -2.36 1.97
CA LEU A 64 -12.00 -3.21 1.50
C LEU A 64 -13.20 -2.38 1.04
N VAL A 65 -13.58 -1.34 1.79
CA VAL A 65 -14.68 -0.44 1.45
C VAL A 65 -14.40 0.31 0.15
N LEU A 66 -13.23 0.95 0.03
CA LEU A 66 -12.82 1.69 -1.16
C LEU A 66 -12.64 0.78 -2.38
N GLY A 67 -12.03 -0.39 -2.19
CA GLY A 67 -11.90 -1.42 -3.22
C GLY A 67 -13.27 -1.84 -3.75
N SER A 68 -14.21 -2.11 -2.86
CA SER A 68 -15.57 -2.52 -3.22
C SER A 68 -16.31 -1.41 -3.95
N ILE A 69 -16.40 -0.20 -3.37
CA ILE A 69 -17.11 0.94 -3.97
C ILE A 69 -16.46 1.33 -5.31
N GLY A 70 -15.14 1.44 -5.34
CA GLY A 70 -14.38 1.83 -6.52
C GLY A 70 -14.46 0.81 -7.66
N THR A 71 -14.74 -0.47 -7.37
CA THR A 71 -14.98 -1.50 -8.39
C THR A 71 -16.44 -1.56 -8.81
N PHE A 72 -17.36 -1.34 -7.86
CA PHE A 72 -18.81 -1.41 -8.10
C PHE A 72 -19.30 -0.29 -9.04
N ILE A 73 -18.76 0.92 -8.91
CA ILE A 73 -19.17 2.06 -9.75
C ILE A 73 -18.84 1.81 -11.24
N PRO A 74 -17.59 1.49 -11.65
CA PRO A 74 -17.29 1.18 -13.05
C PRO A 74 -17.96 -0.09 -13.56
N TRP A 75 -18.32 -1.03 -12.67
CA TRP A 75 -19.00 -2.27 -13.05
C TRP A 75 -20.48 -2.06 -13.38
N LEU A 76 -21.24 -1.37 -12.53
CA LEU A 76 -22.69 -1.19 -12.73
C LEU A 76 -23.05 0.10 -13.47
N PHE A 77 -22.24 1.14 -13.33
CA PHE A 77 -22.51 2.45 -13.91
C PHE A 77 -21.34 2.97 -14.76
N PRO A 78 -20.81 2.19 -15.72
CA PRO A 78 -19.70 2.62 -16.58
C PRO A 78 -20.04 3.86 -17.42
N ASN A 79 -21.33 4.08 -17.70
CA ASN A 79 -21.85 5.22 -18.45
C ASN A 79 -21.56 6.59 -17.80
N ILE A 80 -21.24 6.62 -16.50
CA ILE A 80 -20.84 7.86 -15.81
C ILE A 80 -19.49 8.38 -16.35
N PHE A 81 -18.61 7.48 -16.80
CA PHE A 81 -17.27 7.83 -17.25
C PHE A 81 -17.15 7.94 -18.77
N THR A 82 -17.88 7.10 -19.51
CA THR A 82 -17.80 7.05 -20.97
C THR A 82 -19.10 6.54 -21.57
N SER A 83 -19.45 7.00 -22.77
CA SER A 83 -20.57 6.46 -23.55
C SER A 83 -20.13 5.43 -24.60
N ASP A 84 -18.82 5.19 -24.77
CA ASP A 84 -18.29 4.25 -25.77
C ASP A 84 -18.25 2.81 -25.21
N PRO A 85 -19.04 1.86 -25.77
CA PRO A 85 -19.08 0.48 -25.29
C PRO A 85 -17.76 -0.28 -25.46
N ALA A 86 -16.88 0.11 -26.40
CA ALA A 86 -15.57 -0.51 -26.55
C ALA A 86 -14.66 -0.18 -25.36
N VAL A 87 -14.70 1.08 -24.88
CA VAL A 87 -13.95 1.51 -23.69
C VAL A 87 -14.50 0.83 -22.44
N MET A 88 -15.82 0.71 -22.31
CA MET A 88 -16.43 0.00 -21.18
C MET A 88 -15.94 -1.45 -21.10
N ARG A 89 -15.87 -2.17 -22.22
CA ARG A 89 -15.39 -3.56 -22.25
C ARG A 89 -13.95 -3.67 -21.73
N GLU A 90 -13.07 -2.75 -22.12
CA GLU A 90 -11.68 -2.70 -21.66
C GLU A 90 -11.60 -2.37 -20.15
N MET A 91 -12.45 -1.47 -19.64
CA MET A 91 -12.54 -1.18 -18.20
C MET A 91 -12.93 -2.43 -17.39
N HIS A 92 -13.88 -3.22 -17.88
CA HIS A 92 -14.35 -4.42 -17.19
C HIS A 92 -13.26 -5.48 -17.04
N GLN A 93 -12.31 -5.56 -17.97
CA GLN A 93 -11.21 -6.53 -17.90
C GLN A 93 -10.24 -6.27 -16.74
N VAL A 94 -10.22 -5.06 -16.19
CA VAL A 94 -9.27 -4.65 -15.14
C VAL A 94 -9.89 -4.49 -13.76
N LEU A 95 -11.18 -4.79 -13.60
CA LEU A 95 -11.89 -4.64 -12.32
C LEU A 95 -11.28 -5.47 -11.18
N ILE A 96 -10.88 -6.71 -11.48
CA ILE A 96 -10.26 -7.61 -10.49
C ILE A 96 -8.89 -7.06 -10.03
N PRO A 97 -7.91 -6.80 -10.92
CA PRO A 97 -6.65 -6.25 -10.47
C PRO A 97 -6.79 -4.84 -9.86
N TYR A 98 -7.75 -4.03 -10.32
CA TYR A 98 -8.09 -2.76 -9.68
C TYR A 98 -8.48 -2.96 -8.21
N PHE A 99 -9.41 -3.88 -7.93
CA PHE A 99 -9.83 -4.21 -6.56
C PHE A 99 -8.65 -4.66 -5.71
N LEU A 100 -7.85 -5.60 -6.20
CA LEU A 100 -6.71 -6.18 -5.47
C LEU A 100 -5.61 -5.15 -5.15
N ALA A 101 -5.35 -4.21 -6.07
CA ALA A 101 -4.38 -3.14 -5.84
C ALA A 101 -4.93 -2.10 -4.85
N LEU A 102 -6.21 -1.73 -4.99
CA LEU A 102 -6.81 -0.70 -4.15
C LEU A 102 -7.04 -1.19 -2.72
N SER A 103 -7.44 -2.46 -2.53
CA SER A 103 -7.77 -3.02 -1.22
C SER A 103 -6.58 -3.05 -0.26
N ILE A 104 -5.37 -3.25 -0.78
CA ILE A 104 -4.16 -3.31 0.05
C ILE A 104 -3.55 -1.93 0.33
N THR A 105 -3.85 -0.94 -0.51
CA THR A 105 -3.19 0.37 -0.50
C THR A 105 -3.25 1.10 0.85
N PRO A 106 -4.40 1.21 1.55
CA PRO A 106 -4.43 1.90 2.85
C PRO A 106 -3.63 1.20 3.96
N CYS A 107 -3.53 -0.14 3.91
CA CYS A 107 -2.62 -0.88 4.80
C CYS A 107 -1.16 -0.54 4.51
N THR A 108 -0.78 -0.50 3.23
CA THR A 108 0.56 -0.10 2.79
C THR A 108 0.91 1.30 3.28
N HIS A 109 0.01 2.27 3.13
CA HIS A 109 0.20 3.65 3.63
C HIS A 109 0.41 3.69 5.15
N SER A 110 -0.33 2.86 5.90
CA SER A 110 -0.18 2.76 7.36
C SER A 110 1.21 2.23 7.76
N LEU A 111 1.71 1.21 7.06
CA LEU A 111 3.04 0.64 7.29
C LEU A 111 4.16 1.61 6.92
N GLU A 112 4.07 2.22 5.73
CA GLU A 112 5.06 3.19 5.26
C GLU A 112 5.10 4.43 6.14
N GLY A 113 3.93 4.95 6.56
CA GLY A 113 3.84 6.04 7.54
C GLY A 113 4.48 5.69 8.88
N THR A 114 4.36 4.44 9.31
CA THR A 114 5.01 3.95 10.54
C THR A 114 6.53 3.85 10.38
N LEU A 115 7.02 3.39 9.22
CA LEU A 115 8.46 3.39 8.91
C LEU A 115 9.03 4.81 8.84
N LEU A 116 8.29 5.76 8.24
CA LEU A 116 8.64 7.18 8.22
C LEU A 116 8.74 7.73 9.65
N ALA A 117 7.74 7.45 10.49
CA ALA A 117 7.73 7.85 11.89
C ALA A 117 8.92 7.26 12.68
N GLY A 118 9.33 6.04 12.32
CA GLY A 118 10.51 5.35 12.85
C GLY A 118 11.85 5.78 12.26
N ARG A 119 11.88 6.83 11.44
CA ARG A 119 13.10 7.36 10.79
C ARG A 119 13.81 6.33 9.87
N GLU A 120 13.09 5.33 9.36
CA GLU A 120 13.60 4.27 8.47
C GLU A 120 13.65 4.71 6.98
N LEU A 121 14.08 5.95 6.73
CA LEU A 121 14.06 6.57 5.39
C LEU A 121 14.94 5.85 4.38
N LYS A 122 16.10 5.33 4.82
CA LYS A 122 17.04 4.61 3.94
C LYS A 122 16.42 3.33 3.41
N PHE A 123 15.80 2.53 4.29
CA PHE A 123 15.12 1.30 3.90
C PHE A 123 13.95 1.61 2.95
N LEU A 124 13.12 2.59 3.31
CA LEU A 124 11.96 2.96 2.49
C LEU A 124 12.38 3.42 1.09
N SER A 125 13.39 4.30 1.00
CA SER A 125 13.91 4.78 -0.27
C SER A 125 14.48 3.66 -1.15
N LEU A 126 15.30 2.77 -0.57
CA LEU A 126 15.87 1.63 -1.30
C LEU A 126 14.79 0.66 -1.77
N SER A 127 13.86 0.31 -0.88
CA SER A 127 12.73 -0.56 -1.18
C SER A 127 11.88 0.01 -2.32
N MET A 128 11.58 1.31 -2.27
CA MET A 128 10.73 1.95 -3.27
C MET A 128 11.42 2.08 -4.62
N SER A 129 12.73 2.38 -4.61
CA SER A 129 13.56 2.39 -5.80
C SER A 129 13.63 0.99 -6.43
N GLY A 130 13.79 -0.06 -5.63
CA GLY A 130 13.78 -1.46 -6.09
C GLY A 130 12.42 -1.89 -6.66
N CYS A 131 11.32 -1.52 -5.99
CA CYS A 131 9.97 -1.81 -6.50
C CYS A 131 9.71 -1.10 -7.83
N PHE A 132 10.16 0.15 -7.96
CA PHE A 132 9.96 0.94 -9.17
C PHE A 132 10.79 0.41 -10.34
N THR A 133 12.07 0.08 -10.13
CA THR A 133 12.93 -0.50 -11.18
C THR A 133 12.42 -1.86 -11.62
N LEU A 134 12.07 -2.74 -10.68
CA LEU A 134 11.50 -4.05 -11.01
C LEU A 134 10.13 -3.94 -11.69
N GLY A 135 9.28 -3.03 -11.23
CA GLY A 135 7.99 -2.74 -11.85
C GLY A 135 8.13 -2.22 -13.28
N ALA A 136 9.11 -1.34 -13.54
CA ALA A 136 9.40 -0.84 -14.87
C ALA A 136 9.89 -1.97 -15.81
N LEU A 137 10.81 -2.82 -15.35
CA LEU A 137 11.26 -3.99 -16.11
C LEU A 137 10.12 -4.95 -16.42
N MET A 138 9.25 -5.18 -15.44
CA MET A 138 8.08 -6.03 -15.58
C MET A 138 7.09 -5.45 -16.60
N LEU A 139 6.85 -4.14 -16.60
CA LEU A 139 6.02 -3.46 -17.60
C LEU A 139 6.60 -3.56 -19.01
N VAL A 140 7.92 -3.38 -19.17
CA VAL A 140 8.59 -3.57 -20.47
C VAL A 140 8.39 -5.01 -20.95
N PHE A 141 8.61 -6.00 -20.08
CA PHE A 141 8.40 -7.40 -20.40
C PHE A 141 6.94 -7.69 -20.82
N VAL A 142 5.98 -7.21 -20.03
CA VAL A 142 4.54 -7.35 -20.30
C VAL A 142 4.17 -6.74 -21.65
N SER A 143 4.70 -5.55 -21.95
CA SER A 143 4.46 -4.85 -23.21
C SER A 143 5.02 -5.61 -24.43
N SER A 144 6.19 -6.25 -24.28
CA SER A 144 6.84 -7.03 -25.34
C SER A 144 6.11 -8.32 -25.69
N ARG A 145 5.41 -8.90 -24.71
CA ARG A 145 4.71 -10.20 -24.82
C ARG A 145 3.23 -10.05 -25.22
N GLY A 146 2.72 -8.83 -25.34
CA GLY A 146 1.35 -8.59 -25.80
C GLY A 146 0.25 -8.92 -24.80
N TYR A 147 0.54 -8.98 -23.49
CA TYR A 147 -0.47 -9.26 -22.45
C TYR A 147 -1.53 -8.16 -22.26
N GLY A 148 -1.46 -7.08 -23.04
CA GLY A 148 -2.46 -6.02 -23.08
C GLY A 148 -2.61 -5.24 -21.78
N LEU A 149 -3.78 -4.62 -21.62
CA LEU A 149 -4.12 -3.80 -20.46
C LEU A 149 -4.18 -4.59 -19.14
N PRO A 150 -4.78 -5.80 -19.08
CA PRO A 150 -4.81 -6.60 -17.85
C PRO A 150 -3.40 -6.91 -17.33
N GLY A 151 -2.44 -7.20 -18.21
CA GLY A 151 -1.05 -7.44 -17.81
C GLY A 151 -0.43 -6.26 -17.07
N CYS A 152 -0.66 -5.03 -17.54
CA CYS A 152 -0.19 -3.81 -16.85
C CYS A 152 -0.83 -3.64 -15.46
N TRP A 153 -2.13 -3.94 -15.34
CA TRP A 153 -2.85 -3.85 -14.07
C TRP A 153 -2.43 -4.92 -13.06
N TYR A 154 -2.18 -6.16 -13.50
CA TYR A 154 -1.57 -7.17 -12.63
C TYR A 154 -0.14 -6.80 -12.23
N GLY A 155 0.59 -6.07 -13.06
CA GLY A 155 1.86 -5.44 -12.67
C GLY A 155 1.69 -4.44 -11.54
N LEU A 156 0.65 -3.59 -11.59
CA LEU A 156 0.31 -2.68 -10.50
C LEU A 156 -0.05 -3.44 -9.21
N VAL A 157 -0.80 -4.54 -9.30
CA VAL A 157 -1.08 -5.42 -8.14
C VAL A 157 0.24 -5.91 -7.55
N GLY A 158 1.12 -6.49 -8.37
CA GLY A 158 2.43 -6.97 -7.93
C GLY A 158 3.24 -5.87 -7.23
N PHE A 159 3.25 -4.66 -7.79
CA PHE A 159 3.91 -3.49 -7.19
C PHE A 159 3.34 -3.15 -5.82
N GLN A 160 2.02 -3.05 -5.66
CA GLN A 160 1.42 -2.66 -4.37
C GLN A 160 1.56 -3.72 -3.30
N TRP A 161 1.44 -4.99 -3.67
CA TRP A 161 1.63 -6.10 -2.74
C TRP A 161 3.10 -6.26 -2.34
N ALA A 162 4.04 -6.05 -3.26
CA ALA A 162 5.47 -6.03 -2.92
C ALA A 162 5.79 -4.93 -1.90
N ARG A 163 5.28 -3.71 -2.10
CA ARG A 163 5.42 -2.61 -1.13
C ARG A 163 4.86 -2.97 0.23
N PHE A 164 3.64 -3.53 0.26
CA PHE A 164 3.02 -4.00 1.50
C PHE A 164 3.90 -5.00 2.24
N PHE A 165 4.33 -6.07 1.56
CA PHE A 165 5.11 -7.14 2.19
C PHE A 165 6.48 -6.65 2.65
N LEU A 166 7.18 -5.84 1.86
CA LEU A 166 8.49 -5.30 2.25
C LEU A 166 8.38 -4.40 3.49
N ALA A 167 7.37 -3.53 3.53
CA ALA A 167 7.13 -2.67 4.68
C ALA A 167 6.73 -3.47 5.92
N LEU A 168 5.86 -4.47 5.74
CA LEU A 168 5.43 -5.38 6.82
C LEU A 168 6.62 -6.17 7.37
N GLN A 169 7.40 -6.82 6.51
CA GLN A 169 8.58 -7.59 6.89
C GLN A 169 9.59 -6.73 7.64
N ARG A 170 9.81 -5.47 7.23
CA ARG A 170 10.73 -4.56 7.95
C ARG A 170 10.24 -4.24 9.36
N LEU A 171 8.95 -3.96 9.54
CA LEU A 171 8.38 -3.61 10.85
C LEU A 171 8.34 -4.79 11.82
N PHE A 172 8.13 -6.01 11.31
CA PHE A 172 8.08 -7.24 12.11
C PHE A 172 9.44 -7.96 12.22
N SER A 173 10.48 -7.47 11.54
CA SER A 173 11.83 -8.01 11.64
C SER A 173 12.38 -7.88 13.08
N PRO A 174 13.23 -8.81 13.55
CA PRO A 174 13.88 -8.70 14.86
C PRO A 174 14.65 -7.38 15.06
N ASN A 175 15.21 -6.85 13.98
CA ASN A 175 15.92 -5.56 13.95
C ASN A 175 14.98 -4.38 13.64
N GLY A 176 13.67 -4.59 13.64
CA GLY A 176 12.67 -3.56 13.37
C GLY A 176 12.49 -2.62 14.56
N ILE A 177 12.09 -1.38 14.28
CA ILE A 177 11.95 -0.30 15.28
C ILE A 177 11.05 -0.70 16.47
N LEU A 178 10.08 -1.59 16.23
CA LEU A 178 9.09 -2.01 17.22
C LEU A 178 9.56 -3.21 18.04
N LEU A 179 10.53 -3.99 17.57
CA LEU A 179 10.97 -5.25 18.21
C LEU A 179 12.36 -5.15 18.86
N SER A 180 13.29 -4.39 18.26
CA SER A 180 14.70 -4.31 18.68
C SER A 180 14.88 -3.87 20.13
N ASP A 181 14.12 -2.88 20.60
CA ASP A 181 14.26 -2.36 21.96
C ASP A 181 13.58 -3.22 23.03
N ALA A 182 12.59 -4.05 22.65
CA ALA A 182 11.95 -4.94 23.61
C ALA A 182 12.89 -6.09 24.02
N LEU A 183 13.71 -6.55 23.08
CA LEU A 183 14.80 -7.50 23.35
C LEU A 183 15.86 -6.88 24.26
N ASP A 184 16.23 -5.62 24.01
CA ASP A 184 17.26 -4.92 24.80
C ASP A 184 16.79 -4.61 26.23
N LEU A 185 15.52 -4.19 26.40
CA LEU A 185 14.92 -3.96 27.71
C LEU A 185 14.78 -5.26 28.51
N HIS A 186 14.29 -6.32 27.88
CA HIS A 186 14.16 -7.63 28.52
C HIS A 186 15.52 -8.22 28.91
N HIS A 187 16.55 -8.03 28.08
CA HIS A 187 17.92 -8.43 28.40
C HIS A 187 18.47 -7.66 29.60
N ARG A 188 18.25 -6.33 29.66
CA ARG A 188 18.65 -5.50 30.80
C ARG A 188 17.92 -5.85 32.10
N GLU A 189 16.63 -6.18 32.05
CA GLU A 189 15.88 -6.62 33.23
C GLU A 189 16.38 -7.97 33.74
N LYS A 190 16.67 -8.91 32.83
CA LYS A 190 17.22 -10.22 33.17
C LYS A 190 18.61 -10.13 33.81
N LEU A 191 19.45 -9.19 33.35
CA LEU A 191 20.77 -8.89 33.93
C LEU A 191 20.70 -8.22 35.32
N LYS A 192 19.61 -7.52 35.65
CA LYS A 192 19.41 -6.93 36.99
C LYS A 192 18.85 -7.91 38.02
N ALA A 193 18.28 -9.02 37.56
CA ALA A 193 17.64 -10.03 38.40
C ALA A 193 18.56 -11.23 38.72
N ALA A 194 19.80 -11.24 38.20
CA ALA A 194 20.85 -12.23 38.46
C ALA A 194 21.95 -11.61 39.31
#